data_AF-A0A7J4IB69-F1
#
_entry.id   AF-A0A7J4IB69-F1
#
_cell.length_a   1.000
_cell.length_b   1.000
_cell.length_c   1.000
_cell.angle_alpha   90.00
_cell.angle_beta   90.00
_cell.angle_gamma   90.00
#
_symmetry.space_group_name_H-M   'P 1'
#
loop_
_entity.id
_entity.type
_entity.pdbx_description
1 polymer ?
#
loop_
_entity_poly.entity_id
_entity_poly.type
_entity_poly.pdbx_seq_one_letter_code
_entity_poly.pdbx_strand_id
1 'polypeptide(L)'
;MNAVEGGIKDADHDYKMGVTNMALSSGVKVEGNNLIIPNIFKAFGFGIRLFSAVLLFTPFVFFGYNYYSWQIILLAALTFILLALSVKFLTMKIFERSKIRKIIGVQSFLRYSLVPIMLIPIIGTLTSVILIIFPIFWYIIFTPLLGEELFKPRM
;
A
#
# COMPACT_ATOMS: atom_id res chain seq x y z
N MET A 1 5.89 -1.54 5.61
CA MET A 1 5.50 -2.20 4.35
C MET A 1 6.50 -2.07 3.22
N ASN A 2 7.29 -0.98 3.17
CA ASN A 2 8.28 -0.76 2.11
C ASN A 2 9.28 -1.92 1.98
N ALA A 3 9.66 -2.57 3.08
CA ALA A 3 10.49 -3.78 3.05
C ALA A 3 9.85 -4.95 2.26
N VAL A 4 8.52 -5.04 2.25
CA VAL A 4 7.76 -6.09 1.56
C VAL A 4 7.48 -5.70 0.11
N GLU A 5 6.92 -4.50 -0.09
CA GLU A 5 6.55 -3.97 -1.41
C GLU A 5 7.81 -3.71 -2.27
N GLY A 6 8.82 -3.06 -1.70
CA GLY A 6 10.11 -2.81 -2.32
C GLY A 6 10.89 -4.10 -2.56
N GLY A 7 10.93 -4.99 -1.57
CA GLY A 7 11.63 -6.27 -1.69
C GLY A 7 11.06 -7.19 -2.79
N ILE A 8 9.73 -7.21 -2.99
CA ILE A 8 9.13 -7.92 -4.14
C ILE A 8 9.41 -7.19 -5.45
N LYS A 9 9.32 -5.85 -5.47
CA LYS A 9 9.53 -5.02 -6.68
C LYS A 9 10.96 -5.11 -7.22
N ASP A 10 11.95 -5.23 -6.35
CA ASP A 10 13.38 -5.27 -6.70
C ASP A 10 13.97 -6.69 -6.68
N ALA A 11 13.15 -7.73 -6.45
CA ALA A 11 13.57 -9.13 -6.37
C ALA A 11 14.30 -9.66 -7.63
N ASP A 12 14.06 -9.07 -8.80
CA ASP A 12 14.71 -9.41 -10.06
C ASP A 12 16.18 -8.97 -10.13
N HIS A 13 16.50 -7.84 -9.49
CA HIS A 13 17.84 -7.26 -9.45
C HIS A 13 18.59 -7.67 -8.18
N ASP A 14 17.91 -7.67 -7.03
CA ASP A 14 18.51 -7.97 -5.73
C ASP A 14 19.08 -9.39 -5.66
N TYR A 15 18.40 -10.35 -6.32
CA TYR A 15 18.90 -11.72 -6.46
C TYR A 15 20.21 -11.78 -7.25
N LYS A 16 20.35 -10.98 -8.31
CA LYS A 16 21.56 -10.93 -9.15
C LYS A 16 22.70 -10.16 -8.49
N MET A 17 22.38 -9.19 -7.65
CA MET A 17 23.36 -8.32 -6.97
C MET A 17 23.74 -8.80 -5.56
N GLY A 18 23.19 -9.92 -5.08
CA GLY A 18 23.56 -10.51 -3.79
C GLY A 18 23.20 -9.65 -2.58
N VAL A 19 22.18 -8.79 -2.70
CA VAL A 19 21.81 -7.83 -1.66
C VAL A 19 21.13 -8.53 -0.49
N THR A 20 21.60 -8.28 0.74
CA THR A 20 21.01 -8.84 1.96
C THR A 20 19.80 -8.03 2.41
N ASN A 21 18.63 -8.30 1.82
CA ASN A 21 17.35 -7.75 2.28
C ASN A 21 16.40 -8.84 2.80
N MET A 22 15.36 -8.43 3.55
CA MET A 22 14.39 -9.36 4.14
C MET A 22 13.67 -10.23 3.12
N ALA A 23 13.50 -9.76 1.88
CA ALA A 23 12.83 -10.53 0.84
C ALA A 23 13.73 -11.66 0.35
N LEU A 24 14.98 -11.37 0.01
CA LEU A 24 15.97 -12.36 -0.41
C LEU A 24 16.27 -13.35 0.71
N SER A 25 16.46 -12.87 1.95
CA SER A 25 16.73 -13.74 3.11
C SER A 25 15.57 -14.67 3.44
N SER A 26 14.35 -14.29 3.10
CA SER A 26 13.15 -15.11 3.27
C SER A 26 12.89 -16.05 2.09
N GLY A 27 13.73 -16.00 1.04
CA GLY A 27 13.66 -16.87 -0.14
C GLY A 27 12.80 -16.33 -1.29
N VAL A 28 12.48 -15.03 -1.31
CA VAL A 28 11.82 -14.41 -2.47
C VAL A 28 12.79 -14.36 -3.64
N LYS A 29 12.39 -14.90 -4.79
CA LYS A 29 13.21 -14.93 -6.00
C LYS A 29 12.37 -14.88 -7.27
N VAL A 30 13.00 -14.45 -8.36
CA VAL A 30 12.43 -14.46 -9.70
C VAL A 30 13.20 -15.47 -10.55
N GLU A 31 12.51 -16.51 -11.02
CA GLU A 31 13.06 -17.54 -11.92
C GLU A 31 12.42 -17.40 -13.30
N GLY A 32 13.16 -16.83 -14.25
CA GLY A 32 12.61 -16.46 -15.55
C GLY A 32 11.54 -15.38 -15.39
N ASN A 33 10.27 -15.75 -15.62
CA ASN A 33 9.11 -14.87 -15.41
C ASN A 33 8.29 -15.23 -14.15
N ASN A 34 8.69 -16.29 -13.44
CA ASN A 34 7.97 -16.78 -12.26
C ASN A 34 8.48 -16.09 -11.01
N LEU A 35 7.57 -15.48 -10.27
CA LEU A 35 7.80 -14.89 -8.96
C LEU A 35 7.49 -15.93 -7.88
N ILE A 36 8.50 -16.29 -7.10
CA ILE A 36 8.38 -17.22 -5.98
C ILE A 36 8.40 -16.42 -4.70
N ILE A 37 7.28 -16.42 -3.98
CA ILE A 37 7.13 -15.79 -2.66
C ILE A 37 6.88 -16.89 -1.62
N PRO A 38 7.81 -17.12 -0.68
CA PRO A 38 7.63 -18.11 0.38
C PRO A 38 6.53 -17.75 1.37
N ASN A 39 5.89 -18.76 1.95
CA ASN A 39 4.76 -18.55 2.86
C ASN A 39 5.15 -17.77 4.11
N ILE A 40 6.39 -17.92 4.61
CA ILE A 40 6.90 -17.14 5.74
C ILE A 40 6.91 -15.64 5.43
N PHE A 41 7.33 -15.26 4.21
CA PHE A 41 7.34 -13.87 3.77
C PHE A 41 5.93 -13.33 3.57
N LYS A 42 5.01 -14.14 3.02
CA LYS A 42 3.59 -13.78 2.93
C LYS A 42 2.98 -13.53 4.30
N ALA A 43 3.23 -14.42 5.26
CA ALA A 43 2.73 -14.30 6.63
C ALA A 43 3.30 -13.05 7.31
N PHE A 44 4.59 -12.78 7.16
CA PHE A 44 5.22 -11.56 7.67
C PHE A 44 4.60 -10.29 7.08
N GLY A 45 4.51 -10.21 5.76
CA GLY A 45 3.98 -9.04 5.07
C GLY A 45 2.49 -8.80 5.36
N PHE A 46 1.71 -9.88 5.42
CA PHE A 46 0.30 -9.80 5.77
C PHE A 46 0.09 -9.52 7.26
N GLY A 47 0.94 -10.03 8.14
CA GLY A 47 0.92 -9.76 9.58
C GLY A 47 1.12 -8.28 9.89
N ILE A 48 2.11 -7.63 9.26
CA ILE A 48 2.29 -6.17 9.38
C ILE A 48 1.06 -5.42 8.87
N ARG A 49 0.44 -5.89 7.78
CA ARG A 49 -0.76 -5.28 7.21
C ARG A 49 -1.96 -5.40 8.16
N LEU A 50 -2.19 -6.58 8.72
CA LEU A 50 -3.24 -6.84 9.70
C LEU A 50 -3.04 -5.99 10.95
N PHE A 51 -1.83 -5.94 11.49
CA PHE A 51 -1.51 -5.09 12.63
C PHE A 51 -1.82 -3.62 12.34
N SER A 52 -1.41 -3.11 11.17
CA SER A 52 -1.73 -1.75 10.74
C SER A 52 -3.25 -1.52 10.59
N ALA A 53 -3.98 -2.52 10.09
CA ALA A 53 -5.44 -2.44 9.97
C ALA A 53 -6.12 -2.35 11.34
N VAL A 54 -5.66 -3.12 12.33
CA VAL A 54 -6.16 -3.02 13.71
C VAL A 54 -5.91 -1.61 14.28
N LEU A 55 -4.71 -1.05 14.05
CA LEU A 55 -4.38 0.29 14.52
C LEU A 55 -5.32 1.38 13.96
N LEU A 56 -5.81 1.24 12.73
CA LEU A 56 -6.76 2.20 12.13
C LEU A 56 -8.08 2.31 12.90
N PHE A 57 -8.50 1.26 13.60
CA PHE A 57 -9.74 1.27 14.39
C PHE A 57 -9.49 1.63 15.87
N THR A 58 -8.24 1.86 16.28
CA THR A 58 -7.94 2.20 17.68
C THR A 58 -8.64 3.47 18.16
N PRO A 59 -8.79 4.57 17.39
CA PRO A 59 -9.51 5.76 17.84
C PRO A 59 -10.99 5.48 18.17
N PHE A 60 -11.59 4.54 17.45
CA PHE A 60 -12.96 4.10 17.67
C PHE A 60 -13.08 3.18 18.89
N VAL A 61 -12.24 2.12 18.96
CA VAL A 61 -12.37 1.06 19.98
C VAL A 61 -11.86 1.50 21.35
N PHE A 62 -10.75 2.23 21.41
CA PHE A 62 -10.06 2.54 22.68
C PHE A 62 -10.22 3.99 23.13
N PHE A 63 -10.34 4.93 22.20
CA PHE A 63 -10.40 6.37 22.51
C PHE A 63 -11.82 6.95 22.48
N GLY A 64 -12.82 6.16 22.08
CA GLY A 64 -14.24 6.53 22.18
C GLY A 64 -14.64 7.73 21.32
N TYR A 65 -13.96 7.96 20.20
CA TYR A 65 -14.30 9.08 19.32
C TYR A 65 -15.69 8.89 18.68
N ASN A 66 -16.44 9.99 18.60
CA ASN A 66 -17.77 10.01 18.00
C ASN A 66 -17.66 10.01 16.46
N TYR A 67 -17.80 8.84 15.85
CA TYR A 67 -17.94 8.69 14.41
C TYR A 67 -19.41 8.56 14.01
N TYR A 68 -19.75 9.07 12.83
CA TYR A 68 -20.99 8.66 12.18
C TYR A 68 -20.86 7.23 11.64
N SER A 69 -21.96 6.46 11.66
CA SER A 69 -21.96 5.07 11.19
C SER A 69 -21.40 4.91 9.77
N TRP A 70 -21.65 5.87 8.88
CA TRP A 70 -21.13 5.85 7.51
C TRP A 70 -19.59 5.94 7.45
N GLN A 71 -18.94 6.63 8.39
CA GLN A 71 -17.48 6.76 8.45
C GLN A 71 -16.84 5.44 8.80
N ILE A 72 -17.43 4.72 9.77
CA ILE A 72 -16.96 3.39 10.19
C ILE A 72 -17.13 2.40 9.05
N ILE A 73 -18.29 2.40 8.38
CA ILE A 73 -18.56 1.53 7.23
C ILE A 73 -17.58 1.81 6.10
N LEU A 74 -17.32 3.09 5.78
CA LEU A 74 -16.35 3.49 4.76
C LEU A 74 -14.93 3.04 5.12
N LEU A 75 -14.50 3.28 6.36
CA LEU A 75 -13.18 2.88 6.85
C LEU A 75 -13.01 1.35 6.80
N ALA A 76 -14.03 0.60 7.22
CA ALA A 76 -14.06 -0.86 7.15
C ALA A 76 -13.99 -1.38 5.71
N ALA A 77 -14.79 -0.82 4.80
CA ALA A 77 -14.81 -1.21 3.40
C ALA A 77 -13.46 -0.95 2.72
N LEU A 78 -12.87 0.24 2.90
CA LEU A 78 -11.58 0.57 2.32
C LEU A 78 -10.43 -0.24 2.93
N THR A 79 -10.49 -0.52 4.23
CA THR A 79 -9.52 -1.41 4.88
C THR A 79 -9.63 -2.84 4.34
N PHE A 80 -10.85 -3.35 4.13
CA PHE A 80 -11.05 -4.66 3.51
C PHE A 80 -10.49 -4.72 2.09
N ILE A 81 -10.74 -3.70 1.27
CA ILE A 81 -10.16 -3.59 -0.08
C ILE A 81 -8.62 -3.59 -0.01
N LEU A 82 -8.04 -2.85 0.94
CA LEU A 82 -6.59 -2.83 1.15
C LEU A 82 -6.04 -4.22 1.49
N LEU A 83 -6.72 -4.97 2.37
CA LEU A 83 -6.35 -6.34 2.74
C LEU A 83 -6.47 -7.28 1.55
N ALA A 84 -7.56 -7.22 0.79
CA ALA A 84 -7.76 -8.03 -0.41
C ALA A 84 -6.67 -7.78 -1.47
N LEU A 85 -6.31 -6.52 -1.70
CA LEU A 85 -5.19 -6.17 -2.57
C LEU A 85 -3.86 -6.70 -2.04
N SER A 86 -3.69 -6.74 -0.72
CA SER A 86 -2.47 -7.25 -0.07
C SER A 86 -2.33 -8.75 -0.27
N VAL A 87 -3.42 -9.50 -0.12
CA VAL A 87 -3.44 -10.94 -0.47
C VAL A 87 -3.08 -11.12 -1.93
N LYS A 88 -3.78 -10.41 -2.84
CA LYS A 88 -3.51 -10.48 -4.29
C LYS A 88 -2.05 -10.19 -4.64
N PHE A 89 -1.44 -9.22 -3.97
CA PHE A 89 -0.03 -8.86 -4.16
C PHE A 89 0.91 -9.98 -3.69
N LEU A 90 0.70 -10.49 -2.48
CA LEU A 90 1.55 -11.52 -1.86
C LEU A 90 1.38 -12.91 -2.49
N THR A 91 0.29 -13.17 -3.20
CA THR A 91 0.03 -14.42 -3.92
C THR A 91 0.34 -14.36 -5.41
N MET A 92 0.93 -13.25 -5.89
CA MET A 92 1.31 -13.11 -7.28
C MET A 92 2.39 -14.13 -7.67
N LYS A 93 2.22 -14.78 -8.82
CA LYS A 93 3.12 -15.82 -9.34
C LYS A 93 3.96 -15.37 -10.54
N ILE A 94 3.57 -14.29 -11.20
CA ILE A 94 4.21 -13.78 -12.41
C ILE A 94 4.88 -12.46 -12.09
N PHE A 95 6.16 -12.33 -12.40
CA PHE A 95 6.89 -11.09 -12.18
C PHE A 95 6.66 -10.12 -13.33
N GLU A 96 5.74 -9.18 -13.16
CA GLU A 96 5.53 -8.07 -14.09
C GLU A 96 5.70 -6.74 -13.34
N ARG A 97 6.85 -6.09 -13.56
CA ARG A 97 7.23 -4.85 -12.86
C ARG A 97 6.16 -3.75 -12.97
N SER A 98 5.51 -3.61 -14.13
CA SER A 98 4.43 -2.63 -14.34
C SER A 98 3.20 -2.93 -13.46
N LYS A 99 2.76 -4.20 -13.40
CA LYS A 99 1.64 -4.65 -12.55
C LYS A 99 1.95 -4.51 -11.07
N ILE A 100 3.16 -4.89 -10.66
CA ILE A 100 3.67 -4.75 -9.29
C ILE A 100 3.62 -3.27 -8.87
N ARG A 101 4.21 -2.37 -9.66
CA ARG A 101 4.19 -0.92 -9.40
C ARG A 101 2.78 -0.36 -9.30
N LYS A 102 1.87 -0.79 -10.19
CA LYS A 102 0.46 -0.38 -10.15
C LYS A 102 -0.22 -0.79 -8.84
N ILE A 103 -0.04 -2.03 -8.39
CA ILE A 103 -0.64 -2.51 -7.13
C ILE A 103 -0.05 -1.78 -5.93
N ILE A 104 1.27 -1.58 -5.88
CA ILE A 104 1.95 -0.81 -4.83
C ILE A 104 1.42 0.62 -4.78
N GLY A 105 1.24 1.27 -5.93
CA GLY A 105 0.68 2.62 -6.03
C GLY A 105 -0.73 2.70 -5.47
N VAL A 106 -1.63 1.78 -5.87
CA VAL A 106 -3.01 1.72 -5.38
C VAL A 106 -3.05 1.45 -3.87
N GLN A 107 -2.24 0.51 -3.37
CA GLN A 107 -2.16 0.23 -1.94
C GLN A 107 -1.62 1.41 -1.13
N SER A 108 -0.63 2.11 -1.66
CA SER A 108 -0.06 3.30 -1.03
C SER A 108 -1.09 4.43 -0.97
N PHE A 109 -1.79 4.68 -2.08
CA PHE A 109 -2.88 5.66 -2.11
C PHE A 109 -3.97 5.33 -1.10
N LEU A 110 -4.50 4.10 -1.10
CA LEU A 110 -5.50 3.67 -0.13
C LEU A 110 -5.01 3.83 1.32
N ARG A 111 -3.77 3.43 1.61
CA ARG A 111 -3.17 3.59 2.94
C ARG A 111 -3.12 5.04 3.38
N TYR A 112 -2.69 5.95 2.50
CA TYR A 112 -2.64 7.38 2.81
C TYR A 112 -4.05 7.95 2.99
N SER A 113 -5.02 7.53 2.18
CA SER A 113 -6.41 8.01 2.27
C SER A 113 -7.13 7.51 3.52
N LEU A 114 -6.79 6.33 4.04
CA LEU A 114 -7.39 5.78 5.26
C LEU A 114 -7.10 6.63 6.50
N VAL A 115 -5.93 7.30 6.57
CA VAL A 115 -5.54 8.09 7.74
C VAL A 115 -6.41 9.35 7.93
N PRO A 116 -6.63 10.21 6.91
CA PRO A 116 -7.60 11.30 7.00
C PRO A 116 -9.02 10.83 7.32
N ILE A 117 -9.46 9.70 6.76
CA ILE A 117 -10.79 9.13 7.06
C ILE A 117 -10.90 8.77 8.54
N MET A 118 -9.87 8.10 9.07
CA MET A 118 -9.77 7.80 10.50
C MET A 118 -9.79 9.10 11.33
N LEU A 119 -9.24 10.21 10.86
CA LEU A 119 -9.18 11.46 11.61
C LEU A 119 -10.42 12.37 11.47
N ILE A 120 -11.43 12.00 10.68
CA ILE A 120 -12.60 12.87 10.42
C ILE A 120 -13.22 13.46 11.70
N PRO A 121 -13.42 12.73 12.81
CA PRO A 121 -14.00 13.31 14.03
C PRO A 121 -13.17 14.45 14.65
N ILE A 122 -11.86 14.49 14.37
CA ILE A 122 -10.96 15.51 14.90
C ILE A 122 -10.83 16.68 13.94
N ILE A 123 -10.56 16.40 12.66
CA ILE A 123 -10.20 17.44 11.68
C ILE A 123 -11.39 17.90 10.82
N GLY A 124 -12.53 17.21 10.94
CA GLY A 124 -13.73 17.45 10.14
C GLY A 124 -13.67 16.80 8.75
N THR A 125 -14.86 16.63 8.15
CA THR A 125 -15.03 15.98 6.85
C THR A 125 -14.33 16.77 5.73
N LEU A 126 -14.47 18.10 5.72
CA LEU A 126 -13.90 18.95 4.66
C LEU A 126 -12.38 18.84 4.61
N THR A 127 -11.70 19.01 5.74
CA THR A 127 -10.24 18.89 5.85
C THR A 127 -9.76 17.50 5.44
N SER A 128 -10.50 16.46 5.85
CA SER A 128 -10.17 15.08 5.48
C SER A 128 -10.23 14.85 3.97
N VAL A 129 -11.27 15.38 3.32
CA VAL A 129 -11.41 15.30 1.85
C VAL A 129 -10.29 16.07 1.15
N ILE A 130 -9.93 17.27 1.64
CA ILE A 130 -8.81 18.04 1.12
C ILE A 130 -7.52 17.23 1.22
N LEU A 131 -7.21 16.62 2.37
CA LEU A 131 -6.00 15.82 2.55
C LEU A 131 -5.92 14.59 1.65
N ILE A 132 -7.06 13.99 1.28
CA ILE A 132 -7.11 12.85 0.35
C ILE A 132 -6.88 13.31 -1.10
N ILE A 133 -7.47 14.43 -1.50
CA ILE A 133 -7.40 14.94 -2.88
C ILE A 133 -6.09 15.66 -3.15
N PHE A 134 -5.54 16.35 -2.15
CA PHE A 134 -4.38 17.22 -2.29
C PHE A 134 -3.16 16.53 -2.93
N PRO A 135 -2.76 15.29 -2.57
CA PRO A 135 -1.66 14.61 -3.23
C PRO A 135 -1.89 14.35 -4.73
N ILE A 136 -3.14 14.05 -5.12
CA ILE A 136 -3.50 13.84 -6.53
C ILE A 136 -3.43 15.17 -7.28
N PHE A 137 -4.02 16.21 -6.69
CA PHE A 137 -4.02 17.55 -7.27
C PHE A 137 -2.60 18.09 -7.44
N TRP A 138 -1.77 17.93 -6.40
CA TRP A 138 -0.34 18.28 -6.44
C TRP A 138 0.37 17.53 -7.57
N TYR A 139 0.18 16.22 -7.69
CA TYR A 139 0.76 15.44 -8.78
C TYR A 139 0.36 16.00 -10.15
N ILE A 140 -0.93 16.28 -10.38
CA ILE A 140 -1.40 16.78 -11.69
C ILE A 140 -0.82 18.15 -12.05
N ILE A 141 -0.73 19.06 -11.08
CA ILE A 141 -0.23 20.43 -11.32
C ILE A 141 1.28 20.45 -11.56
N PHE A 142 2.05 19.68 -10.78
CA PHE A 142 3.50 19.78 -10.79
C PHE A 142 4.18 18.82 -11.78
N THR A 143 3.51 17.75 -12.22
CA THR A 143 4.09 16.82 -13.21
C THR A 143 4.45 17.51 -14.54
N PRO A 144 3.60 18.39 -15.13
CA PRO A 144 3.97 19.14 -16.33
C PRO A 144 5.19 20.05 -16.14
N LEU A 145 5.38 20.62 -14.94
CA LEU A 145 6.53 21.48 -14.63
C LEU A 145 7.85 20.69 -14.60
N LEU A 146 7.79 19.38 -14.40
CA LEU A 146 8.95 18.49 -14.42
C LEU A 146 9.28 17.96 -15.82
N GLY A 147 8.51 18.35 -16.85
CA GLY A 147 8.67 17.86 -18.22
C GLY A 147 8.28 16.38 -18.39
N GLU A 148 7.55 15.81 -17.41
CA GLU A 148 7.09 14.43 -17.44
C GLU A 148 5.64 14.34 -18.00
N GLU A 149 5.33 13.25 -18.69
CA GLU A 149 3.95 12.95 -19.10
C GLU A 149 3.12 12.44 -17.90
N LEU A 150 1.89 12.95 -17.77
CA LEU A 150 0.96 12.54 -16.74
C LEU A 150 0.69 11.03 -16.79
N PHE A 151 0.76 10.37 -15.64
CA PHE A 151 0.40 8.97 -15.42
C PHE A 151 1.26 7.91 -16.13
N LYS A 152 2.45 8.25 -16.67
CA LYS A 152 3.41 7.23 -17.12
C LYS A 152 4.18 6.63 -15.93
N PRO A 153 4.18 5.29 -15.75
CA PRO A 153 5.05 4.66 -14.77
C PRO A 153 6.51 4.82 -15.24
N ARG A 154 7.34 5.51 -14.44
CA ARG A 154 8.81 5.63 -14.67
C ARG A 154 9.36 4.28 -15.09
N MET A 155 10.07 4.18 -16.21
CA MET A 155 10.66 2.93 -16.69
C MET A 155 11.64 2.40 -15.65
#